data_AF-A0A319B6Z9-F1
#
_entry.id   AF-A0A319B6Z9-F1
#
_cell.length_a   1.000
_cell.length_b   1.000
_cell.length_c   1.000
_cell.angle_alpha   90.00
_cell.angle_beta   90.00
_cell.angle_gamma   90.00
#
_symmetry.space_group_name_H-M   'P 1'
#
loop_
_entity.id
_entity.type
_entity.pdbx_description
1 polymer ?
#
loop_
_entity_poly.entity_id
_entity_poly.type
_entity_poly.pdbx_seq_one_letter_code
_entity_poly.pdbx_strand_id
1 'polypeptide(L)'
;MVNIRQAKKKRSSLPKAKAKRAGLLKSGKKKINVLGNAIIAENWDRKQTLTQNYRRLGLVHRLNAPSGGSQKRATADGIQGEPEDSLYIKSSTEALAKQSATSEIKVERDPETGKILRVIRGAADEEVEIAGRKVKRNNPLNDPLNELSSNEIVTQPRQNASGNGIVEQLERQAAQEGVAVRAKKPRHQSSREQEWVTRLIEKHGDNYSAMARDRKLNPMQQTEGDLKRRIRKLQQSRS
;
A
#
# COMPACT_ATOMS: atom_id res chain seq x y z
N MET A 1 40.99 -34.19 -15.97
CA MET A 1 40.30 -34.34 -17.28
C MET A 1 40.14 -32.98 -17.94
N VAL A 2 40.87 -32.70 -19.02
CA VAL A 2 40.78 -31.43 -19.75
C VAL A 2 39.57 -31.49 -20.68
N ASN A 3 38.66 -30.51 -20.58
CA ASN A 3 37.53 -30.42 -21.50
C ASN A 3 38.04 -30.25 -22.94
N ILE A 4 37.98 -31.33 -23.73
CA ILE A 4 38.51 -31.41 -25.10
C ILE A 4 37.90 -30.33 -26.00
N ARG A 5 36.63 -29.97 -25.79
CA ARG A 5 35.96 -28.89 -26.54
C ARG A 5 36.60 -27.54 -26.27
N GLN A 6 36.93 -27.24 -25.01
CA GLN A 6 37.62 -26.00 -24.64
C GLN A 6 39.06 -25.97 -25.17
N ALA A 7 39.76 -27.10 -25.17
CA ALA A 7 41.10 -27.21 -25.75
C ALA A 7 41.09 -26.96 -27.27
N LYS A 8 40.15 -27.58 -28.01
CA LYS A 8 39.95 -27.33 -29.45
C LYS A 8 39.60 -25.88 -29.74
N LYS A 9 38.69 -25.28 -28.96
CA LYS A 9 38.31 -23.85 -29.08
C LYS A 9 39.47 -22.88 -28.80
N LYS A 10 40.42 -23.25 -27.95
CA LYS A 10 41.63 -22.44 -27.69
C LYS A 10 42.66 -22.55 -28.81
N ARG A 11 42.71 -23.68 -29.53
CA ARG A 11 43.65 -23.95 -30.63
C ARG A 11 43.16 -23.44 -31.99
N SER A 12 41.85 -23.28 -32.19
CA SER A 12 41.31 -22.71 -33.43
C SER A 12 41.71 -21.24 -33.59
N SER A 13 42.08 -20.84 -34.81
CA SER A 13 42.32 -19.43 -35.21
C SER A 13 41.02 -18.59 -35.29
N LEU A 14 39.87 -19.19 -35.01
CA LEU A 14 38.57 -18.53 -35.02
C LEU A 14 38.47 -17.49 -33.89
N PRO A 15 37.86 -16.31 -34.15
CA PRO A 15 37.62 -15.32 -33.12
C PRO A 15 36.68 -15.85 -32.06
N LYS A 16 37.02 -15.64 -30.78
CA LYS A 16 36.19 -16.07 -29.67
C LYS A 16 34.94 -15.19 -29.60
N ALA A 17 33.77 -15.78 -29.88
CA ALA A 17 32.49 -15.14 -29.59
C ALA A 17 32.39 -14.84 -28.08
N LYS A 18 32.49 -13.56 -27.71
CA LYS A 18 32.24 -13.06 -26.36
C LYS A 18 30.93 -12.27 -26.42
N ALA A 19 30.00 -12.58 -25.51
CA ALA A 19 28.80 -11.77 -25.36
C ALA A 19 29.21 -10.32 -25.05
N LYS A 20 28.68 -9.36 -25.82
CA LYS A 20 28.85 -7.94 -25.50
C LYS A 20 28.22 -7.70 -24.13
N ARG A 21 28.98 -7.11 -23.21
CA ARG A 21 28.49 -6.75 -21.86
C ARG A 21 27.64 -5.47 -21.91
N ALA A 22 26.72 -5.39 -22.88
CA ALA A 22 25.77 -4.30 -22.96
C ALA A 22 24.86 -4.37 -21.73
N GLY A 23 24.68 -3.24 -21.04
CA GLY A 23 23.88 -3.17 -19.81
C GLY A 23 24.62 -3.54 -18.52
N LEU A 24 25.92 -3.82 -18.54
CA LEU A 24 26.75 -3.97 -17.34
C LEU A 24 27.66 -2.74 -17.13
N LEU A 25 27.95 -2.42 -15.87
CA LEU A 25 29.00 -1.48 -15.48
C LEU A 25 30.38 -2.14 -15.68
N LYS A 26 31.44 -1.32 -15.66
CA LYS A 26 32.83 -1.82 -15.68
C LYS A 26 33.11 -2.81 -14.54
N SER A 27 32.41 -2.65 -13.41
CA SER A 27 32.46 -3.55 -12.24
C SER A 27 31.74 -4.89 -12.43
N GLY A 28 31.11 -5.14 -13.59
CA GLY A 28 30.33 -6.37 -13.85
C GLY A 28 28.92 -6.38 -13.27
N LYS A 29 28.53 -5.35 -12.51
CA LYS A 29 27.16 -5.18 -12.01
C LYS A 29 26.21 -4.72 -13.12
N LYS A 30 24.92 -5.09 -13.03
CA LYS A 30 23.90 -4.63 -13.99
C LYS A 30 23.65 -3.12 -13.81
N LYS A 31 23.50 -2.40 -14.93
CA LYS A 31 23.04 -1.00 -14.94
C LYS A 31 21.57 -1.00 -14.57
N ILE A 32 21.21 -0.16 -13.60
CA ILE A 32 19.82 0.04 -13.20
C ILE A 32 19.22 1.04 -14.18
N ASN A 33 18.24 0.57 -14.96
CA ASN A 33 17.41 1.42 -15.80
C ASN A 33 16.08 1.61 -15.07
N VAL A 34 15.77 2.85 -14.69
CA VAL A 34 14.45 3.18 -14.13
C VAL A 34 13.47 3.21 -15.27
N LEU A 35 12.60 2.19 -15.34
CA LEU A 35 11.55 2.06 -16.34
C LEU A 35 10.21 2.42 -15.68
N GLY A 36 9.27 2.96 -16.45
CA GLY A 36 7.93 3.31 -15.98
C GLY A 36 7.68 4.81 -15.93
N ASN A 37 8.07 5.48 -14.85
CA ASN A 37 7.80 6.91 -14.66
C ASN A 37 8.99 7.79 -15.11
N ALA A 38 8.71 8.72 -16.04
CA ALA A 38 9.69 9.69 -16.55
C ALA A 38 10.25 10.62 -15.45
N ILE A 39 9.39 11.11 -14.55
CA ILE A 39 9.76 12.02 -13.45
C ILE A 39 10.80 11.36 -12.54
N ILE A 40 10.60 10.09 -12.21
CA ILE A 40 11.55 9.32 -11.37
C ILE A 40 12.84 9.05 -12.15
N ALA A 41 12.74 8.73 -13.44
CA ALA A 41 13.89 8.44 -14.28
C ALA A 41 14.82 9.64 -14.47
N GLU A 42 14.27 10.85 -14.62
CA GLU A 42 15.02 12.11 -14.73
C GLU A 42 15.77 12.43 -13.42
N ASN A 43 15.13 12.17 -12.28
CA ASN A 43 15.69 12.47 -10.96
C ASN A 43 16.53 11.31 -10.35
N TRP A 44 16.83 10.26 -11.14
CA TRP A 44 17.56 9.08 -10.65
C TRP A 44 19.07 9.22 -10.74
N ASP A 45 19.76 9.31 -9.60
CA ASP A 45 21.23 9.32 -9.57
C ASP A 45 21.81 7.89 -9.60
N ARG A 46 22.53 7.56 -10.68
CA ARG A 46 23.17 6.24 -10.85
C ARG A 46 24.35 6.00 -9.91
N LYS A 47 24.86 7.03 -9.23
CA LYS A 47 25.95 6.92 -8.25
C LYS A 47 25.44 6.53 -6.87
N GLN A 48 24.18 6.81 -6.58
CA GLN A 48 23.57 6.54 -5.27
C GLN A 48 22.99 5.12 -5.21
N THR A 49 22.85 4.61 -3.99
CA THR A 49 22.14 3.34 -3.76
C THR A 49 20.63 3.53 -3.96
N LEU A 50 19.90 2.43 -4.17
CA LEU A 50 18.44 2.46 -4.31
C LEU A 50 17.78 3.16 -3.11
N THR A 51 18.16 2.79 -1.88
CA THR A 51 17.64 3.41 -0.65
C THR A 51 17.92 4.90 -0.57
N GLN A 52 19.12 5.34 -0.98
CA GLN A 52 19.48 6.76 -1.00
C GLN A 52 18.66 7.56 -2.02
N ASN A 53 18.47 7.01 -3.23
CA ASN A 53 17.66 7.67 -4.26
C ASN A 53 16.20 7.81 -3.84
N TYR A 54 15.56 6.73 -3.37
CA TYR A 54 14.17 6.80 -2.91
C TYR A 54 14.00 7.82 -1.78
N ARG A 55 14.90 7.84 -0.81
CA ARG A 55 14.91 8.86 0.25
C ARG A 55 15.04 10.28 -0.30
N ARG A 56 15.97 10.50 -1.24
CA ARG A 56 16.14 11.81 -1.91
C ARG A 56 14.86 12.24 -2.62
N LEU A 57 14.16 11.30 -3.25
CA LEU A 57 12.89 11.55 -3.92
C LEU A 57 11.73 11.80 -2.93
N GLY A 58 11.92 11.55 -1.63
CA GLY A 58 10.85 11.58 -0.63
C GLY A 58 9.93 10.34 -0.67
N LEU A 59 10.39 9.28 -1.32
CA LEU A 59 9.69 8.01 -1.43
C LEU A 59 10.31 6.96 -0.52
N VAL A 60 9.46 6.05 -0.07
CA VAL A 60 9.89 4.94 0.77
C VAL A 60 10.35 3.79 -0.12
N HIS A 61 11.54 3.25 0.16
CA HIS A 61 12.10 2.16 -0.62
C HIS A 61 11.58 0.77 -0.20
N ARG A 62 11.16 0.61 1.06
CA ARG A 62 10.67 -0.64 1.67
C ARG A 62 9.58 -0.31 2.68
N LEU A 63 8.49 -1.07 2.72
CA LEU A 63 7.39 -0.78 3.64
C LEU A 63 7.67 -1.24 5.08
N ASN A 64 8.42 -2.32 5.26
CA ASN A 64 8.75 -2.84 6.60
C ASN A 64 10.02 -2.16 7.13
N ALA A 65 10.13 -2.09 8.46
CA ALA A 65 11.34 -1.63 9.12
C ALA A 65 12.57 -2.40 8.61
N PRO A 66 13.69 -1.72 8.32
CA PRO A 66 14.90 -2.38 7.85
C PRO A 66 15.43 -3.32 8.93
N SER A 67 15.70 -4.57 8.55
CA SER A 67 16.41 -5.49 9.43
C SER A 67 17.89 -5.14 9.45
N GLY A 68 18.46 -4.91 10.64
CA GLY A 68 19.86 -4.54 10.85
C GLY A 68 20.11 -3.03 10.89
N GLY A 69 21.39 -2.62 10.81
CA GLY A 69 21.78 -1.22 10.90
C GLY A 69 21.55 -0.45 9.61
N SER A 70 21.04 0.79 9.73
CA SER A 70 21.02 1.75 8.62
C SER A 70 22.40 2.38 8.41
N GLN A 71 22.68 2.85 7.20
CA GLN A 71 23.91 3.58 6.90
C GLN A 71 23.93 4.86 7.75
N LYS A 72 24.98 5.08 8.56
CA LYS A 72 25.17 6.33 9.30
C LYS A 72 25.86 7.36 8.41
N ARG A 73 25.48 8.63 8.51
CA ARG A 73 26.17 9.74 7.85
C ARG A 73 26.87 10.60 8.89
N ALA A 74 28.03 11.12 8.51
CA ALA A 74 28.69 12.17 9.27
C ALA A 74 27.98 13.49 8.94
N THR A 75 27.21 14.02 9.88
CA THR A 75 26.69 15.39 9.87
C THR A 75 27.65 16.30 10.66
N ALA A 76 27.49 17.62 10.53
CA ALA A 76 28.33 18.58 11.24
C ALA A 76 28.33 18.36 12.77
N ASP A 77 27.23 17.82 13.30
CA ASP A 77 27.02 17.53 14.72
C ASP A 77 27.39 16.09 15.13
N GLY A 78 28.07 15.32 14.27
CA GLY A 78 28.58 13.97 14.56
C GLY A 78 28.08 12.86 13.63
N ILE A 79 28.29 11.59 14.02
CA ILE A 79 27.82 10.42 13.26
C ILE A 79 26.38 10.13 13.68
N GLN A 80 25.42 10.71 12.96
CA GLN A 80 24.01 10.44 13.19
C GLN A 80 23.54 9.25 12.33
N GLY A 81 22.80 8.35 12.98
CA GLY A 81 22.02 7.35 12.25
C GLY A 81 20.98 8.05 11.41
N GLU A 82 20.74 7.55 10.20
CA GLU A 82 19.70 8.13 9.35
C GLU A 82 18.34 8.01 10.04
N PRO A 83 17.51 9.06 10.00
CA PRO A 83 16.18 9.01 10.60
C PRO A 83 15.36 7.88 9.95
N GLU A 84 14.65 7.12 10.78
CA GLU A 84 13.73 6.08 10.31
C GLU A 84 12.60 6.73 9.50
N ASP A 85 12.23 6.12 8.36
CA ASP A 85 11.13 6.64 7.54
C ASP A 85 9.83 6.56 8.35
N SER A 86 9.11 7.68 8.44
CA SER A 86 7.83 7.75 9.17
C SER A 86 6.77 6.80 8.59
N LEU A 87 6.97 6.31 7.38
CA LEU A 87 6.06 5.45 6.64
C LEU A 87 6.38 3.95 6.78
N TYR A 88 7.39 3.58 7.56
CA TYR A 88 7.63 2.17 7.87
C TYR A 88 6.46 1.60 8.69
N ILE A 89 5.93 0.48 8.24
CA ILE A 89 5.00 -0.36 8.97
C ILE A 89 5.80 -1.03 10.09
N LYS A 90 5.66 -0.49 11.31
CA LYS A 90 6.20 -1.10 12.52
C LYS A 90 5.32 -2.29 12.87
N SER A 91 5.93 -3.42 13.20
CA SER A 91 5.18 -4.55 13.75
C SER A 91 4.48 -4.12 15.05
N SER A 92 3.30 -4.68 15.35
CA SER A 92 2.54 -4.35 16.56
C SER A 92 3.36 -4.54 17.84
N THR A 93 4.27 -5.52 17.83
CA THR A 93 5.20 -5.82 18.92
C THR A 93 6.27 -4.74 19.11
N GLU A 94 6.83 -4.20 18.03
CA GLU A 94 7.81 -3.10 18.09
C GLU A 94 7.17 -1.75 18.49
N ALA A 95 5.92 -1.51 18.07
CA ALA A 95 5.16 -0.34 18.48
C ALA A 95 4.84 -0.40 19.98
N LEU A 96 4.43 -1.57 20.48
CA LEU A 96 4.16 -1.81 21.90
C LEU A 96 5.44 -1.70 22.74
N ALA A 97 6.55 -2.28 22.28
CA ALA A 97 7.84 -2.20 22.98
C ALA A 97 8.36 -0.76 23.14
N LYS A 98 8.10 0.13 22.17
CA LYS A 98 8.45 1.56 22.30
C LYS A 98 7.54 2.32 23.26
N GLN A 99 6.29 1.90 23.43
CA GLN A 99 5.37 2.47 24.43
C GLN A 99 5.67 1.96 25.84
N SER A 100 6.16 0.72 25.98
CA SER A 100 6.50 0.11 27.26
C SER A 100 7.91 0.42 27.78
N ALA A 101 8.73 1.15 27.02
CA ALA A 101 10.08 1.51 27.43
C ALA A 101 10.04 2.64 28.47
N THR A 102 9.93 2.21 29.73
CA THR A 102 10.13 2.92 31.00
C THR A 102 9.07 3.97 31.40
N SER A 103 8.14 3.57 32.29
CA SER A 103 7.35 4.48 33.11
C SER A 103 8.05 4.71 34.46
N GLU A 104 8.42 5.96 34.74
CA GLU A 104 8.88 6.37 36.07
C GLU A 104 7.66 6.64 36.95
N ILE A 105 7.62 6.04 38.14
CA ILE A 105 6.53 6.24 39.12
C ILE A 105 7.03 7.18 40.21
N LYS A 106 6.36 8.32 40.39
CA LYS A 106 6.66 9.25 41.49
C LYS A 106 5.90 8.82 42.75
N VAL A 107 6.62 8.57 43.83
CA VAL A 107 6.05 8.18 45.14
C VAL A 107 6.34 9.26 46.16
N GLU A 108 5.30 9.90 46.69
CA GLU A 108 5.40 10.83 47.80
C GLU A 108 5.32 10.05 49.13
N ARG A 109 6.29 10.27 50.02
CA ARG A 109 6.40 9.61 51.33
C ARG A 109 6.39 10.63 52.46
N ASP A 110 5.81 10.24 53.59
CA ASP A 110 5.86 11.05 54.81
C ASP A 110 7.31 11.16 55.33
N PRO A 111 7.75 12.38 55.71
CA PRO A 111 9.15 12.63 56.05
C PRO A 111 9.60 11.96 57.36
N GLU A 112 8.69 11.76 58.31
CA GLU A 112 9.04 11.26 59.65
C GLU A 112 8.90 9.74 59.80
N THR A 113 7.94 9.12 59.09
CA THR A 113 7.61 7.69 59.26
C THR A 113 7.96 6.85 58.03
N GLY A 114 8.29 7.48 56.90
CA GLY A 114 8.60 6.80 55.64
C GLY A 114 7.41 6.04 55.02
N LYS A 115 6.20 6.19 55.58
CA LYS A 115 4.97 5.59 55.03
C LYS A 115 4.60 6.30 53.73
N ILE A 116 4.09 5.51 52.78
CA ILE A 116 3.72 5.98 51.45
C ILE A 116 2.37 6.68 51.53
N LEU A 117 2.32 7.99 51.23
CA LEU A 117 1.08 8.75 51.20
C LEU A 117 0.37 8.66 49.85
N ARG A 118 1.11 8.91 48.76
CA ARG A 118 0.54 9.00 47.41
C ARG A 118 1.48 8.46 46.36
N VAL A 119 0.96 7.55 45.54
CA VAL A 119 1.65 7.03 44.34
C VAL A 119 1.08 7.77 43.13
N ILE A 120 1.83 8.72 42.58
CA ILE A 120 1.46 9.44 41.37
C ILE A 120 1.93 8.58 40.19
N ARG A 121 1.00 7.81 39.63
CA ARG A 121 1.24 6.99 38.44
C ARG A 121 0.98 7.82 37.18
N GLY A 122 1.88 7.76 36.22
CA GLY A 122 1.64 8.28 34.87
C GLY A 122 0.56 7.46 34.16
N ALA A 123 -0.01 8.02 33.09
CA ALA A 123 -1.16 7.50 32.33
C ALA A 123 -1.04 6.05 31.78
N ALA A 124 0.07 5.35 32.02
CA ALA A 124 0.31 3.96 31.61
C ALA A 124 -0.24 2.91 32.60
N ASP A 125 -0.63 3.29 33.84
CA ASP A 125 -1.07 2.35 34.88
C ASP A 125 -2.61 2.27 35.03
N GLU A 126 -3.33 2.43 33.93
CA GLU A 126 -4.79 2.43 33.92
C GLU A 126 -5.41 1.04 34.00
N GLU A 127 -4.65 -0.06 33.98
CA GLU A 127 -5.22 -1.42 34.03
C GLU A 127 -5.30 -1.96 35.48
N VAL A 128 -6.47 -2.48 35.86
CA VAL A 128 -6.75 -3.11 37.15
C VAL A 128 -7.23 -4.55 36.91
N GLU A 129 -6.73 -5.48 37.71
CA GLU A 129 -7.20 -6.87 37.72
C GLU A 129 -8.41 -7.00 38.64
N ILE A 130 -9.56 -7.32 38.06
CA ILE A 130 -10.81 -7.59 38.78
C ILE A 130 -11.22 -9.02 38.44
N ALA A 131 -11.34 -9.89 39.45
CA ALA A 131 -11.73 -11.30 39.30
C ALA A 131 -10.89 -12.07 38.25
N GLY A 132 -9.57 -11.79 38.20
CA GLY A 132 -8.64 -12.46 37.29
C GLY A 132 -8.63 -11.94 35.84
N ARG A 133 -9.39 -10.88 35.53
CA ARG A 133 -9.40 -10.23 34.21
C ARG A 133 -8.77 -8.84 34.31
N LYS A 134 -7.79 -8.55 33.44
CA LYS A 134 -7.20 -7.21 33.30
C LYS A 134 -8.19 -6.30 32.58
N VAL A 135 -8.60 -5.21 33.22
CA VAL A 135 -9.56 -4.25 32.68
C VAL A 135 -9.03 -2.83 32.87
N LYS A 136 -9.21 -1.97 31.87
CA LYS A 136 -8.88 -0.54 31.98
C LYS A 136 -9.82 0.13 33.00
N ARG A 137 -9.29 0.91 33.95
CA ARG A 137 -10.03 1.69 34.96
C ARG A 137 -11.07 2.60 34.32
N ASN A 138 -10.75 3.12 33.15
CA ASN A 138 -11.55 4.06 32.37
C ASN A 138 -12.66 3.33 31.59
N ASN A 139 -12.56 2.00 31.45
CA ASN A 139 -13.53 1.16 30.76
C ASN A 139 -13.77 -0.16 31.53
N PRO A 140 -14.34 -0.11 32.74
CA PRO A 140 -14.46 -1.25 33.64
C PRO A 140 -15.40 -2.36 33.12
N LEU A 141 -16.28 -2.05 32.15
CA LEU A 141 -17.16 -3.03 31.50
C LEU A 141 -16.60 -3.54 30.15
N ASN A 142 -15.44 -3.06 29.72
CA ASN A 142 -14.84 -3.38 28.42
C ASN A 142 -15.82 -3.13 27.24
N ASP A 143 -16.51 -1.99 27.27
CA ASP A 143 -17.44 -1.58 26.21
C ASP A 143 -16.64 -1.23 24.93
N PRO A 144 -16.91 -1.89 23.78
CA PRO A 144 -16.22 -1.61 22.52
C PRO A 144 -16.39 -0.16 22.02
N LEU A 145 -17.42 0.57 22.44
CA LEU A 145 -17.64 1.96 22.00
C LEU A 145 -16.67 2.95 22.64
N ASN A 146 -16.12 2.64 23.82
CA ASN A 146 -15.22 3.55 24.55
C ASN A 146 -13.80 3.61 23.91
N GLU A 147 -13.43 2.60 23.11
CA GLU A 147 -12.20 2.62 22.30
C GLU A 147 -12.30 3.54 21.09
N LEU A 148 -13.53 3.81 20.62
CA LEU A 148 -13.79 4.71 19.49
C LEU A 148 -13.90 6.18 19.91
N SER A 149 -14.26 6.48 21.16
CA SER A 149 -14.37 7.87 21.63
C SER A 149 -13.03 8.51 21.95
N SER A 150 -12.04 7.71 22.41
CA SER A 150 -10.67 8.16 22.71
C SER A 150 -9.81 8.34 21.46
N ASN A 151 -10.12 7.61 20.39
CA ASN A 151 -9.65 7.88 19.04
C ASN A 151 -10.71 8.68 18.30
N GLU A 152 -10.93 9.94 18.68
CA GLU A 152 -11.46 10.90 17.71
C GLU A 152 -10.54 10.84 16.49
N ILE A 153 -10.99 10.14 15.44
CA ILE A 153 -10.41 10.20 14.12
C ILE A 153 -10.74 11.59 13.62
N VAL A 154 -9.98 12.56 14.12
CA VAL A 154 -9.87 13.86 13.53
C VAL A 154 -9.26 13.61 12.15
N THR A 155 -10.12 13.41 11.15
CA THR A 155 -9.79 13.48 9.72
C THR A 155 -9.44 14.93 9.37
N GLN A 156 -8.46 15.49 10.07
CA GLN A 156 -7.75 16.65 9.55
C GLN A 156 -7.04 16.15 8.29
N PRO A 157 -7.26 16.80 7.12
CA PRO A 157 -6.43 16.54 5.98
C PRO A 157 -5.01 16.88 6.42
N ARG A 158 -4.19 15.84 6.66
CA ARG A 158 -2.77 16.06 6.93
C ARG A 158 -2.26 16.86 5.74
N GLN A 159 -1.89 18.12 6.00
CA GLN A 159 -1.14 18.93 5.06
C GLN A 159 0.22 18.24 4.94
N ASN A 160 0.28 17.16 4.15
CA ASN A 160 1.50 16.55 3.71
C ASN A 160 2.08 17.48 2.64
N ALA A 161 2.47 18.69 3.05
CA ALA A 161 3.43 19.47 2.30
C ALA A 161 4.77 18.75 2.47
N SER A 162 4.90 17.60 1.80
CA SER A 162 6.20 16.99 1.65
C SER A 162 7.01 18.01 0.87
N GLY A 163 8.05 18.58 1.48
CA GLY A 163 8.89 19.65 0.90
C GLY A 163 9.66 19.26 -0.36
N ASN A 164 9.30 18.13 -1.00
CA ASN A 164 9.90 17.64 -2.23
C ASN A 164 8.94 17.86 -3.39
N GLY A 165 9.25 18.84 -4.25
CA GLY A 165 8.46 19.13 -5.46
C GLY A 165 8.31 17.95 -6.42
N ILE A 166 9.15 16.92 -6.31
CA ILE A 166 9.03 15.68 -7.08
C ILE A 166 7.80 14.87 -6.64
N VAL A 167 7.53 14.77 -5.33
CA VAL A 167 6.36 14.05 -4.82
C VAL A 167 5.09 14.75 -5.26
N GLU A 168 5.06 16.09 -5.17
CA GLU A 168 3.94 16.90 -5.65
C GLU A 168 3.67 16.67 -7.16
N GLN A 169 4.72 16.60 -7.98
CA GLN A 169 4.57 16.27 -9.40
C GLN A 169 3.99 14.87 -9.62
N LEU A 170 4.43 13.87 -8.84
CA LEU A 170 3.90 12.51 -8.91
C LEU A 170 2.44 12.44 -8.47
N GLU A 171 2.05 13.16 -7.42
CA GLU A 171 0.68 13.27 -6.95
C GLU A 171 -0.22 13.93 -8.01
N ARG A 172 0.26 15.00 -8.64
CA ARG A 172 -0.44 15.66 -9.76
C ARG A 172 -0.62 14.72 -10.94
N GLN A 173 0.41 13.97 -11.32
CA GLN A 173 0.31 12.97 -12.38
C GLN A 173 -0.70 11.87 -12.02
N ALA A 174 -0.65 11.35 -10.79
CA ALA A 174 -1.58 10.33 -10.31
C ALA A 174 -3.03 10.84 -10.27
N ALA A 175 -3.26 12.10 -9.93
CA ALA A 175 -4.58 12.72 -9.98
C ALA A 175 -5.12 12.77 -11.41
N GLN A 176 -4.29 13.18 -12.38
CA GLN A 176 -4.66 13.21 -13.80
C GLN A 176 -4.96 11.82 -14.36
N GLU A 177 -4.09 10.84 -14.10
CA GLU A 177 -4.29 9.46 -14.50
C GLU A 177 -5.52 8.84 -13.83
N GLY A 178 -5.77 9.18 -12.56
CA GLY A 178 -6.97 8.79 -11.83
C GLY A 178 -8.25 9.31 -12.48
N VAL A 179 -8.25 10.56 -12.96
CA VAL A 179 -9.38 11.12 -13.75
C VAL A 179 -9.53 10.35 -15.05
N ALA A 180 -8.45 10.08 -15.79
CA ALA A 180 -8.51 9.34 -17.05
C ALA A 180 -9.05 7.90 -16.86
N VAL A 181 -8.65 7.22 -15.78
CA VAL A 181 -9.16 5.89 -15.44
C VAL A 181 -10.64 5.93 -15.08
N ARG A 182 -11.08 6.96 -14.35
CA ARG A 182 -12.50 7.16 -14.03
C ARG A 182 -13.33 7.54 -15.26
N ALA A 183 -12.74 8.28 -16.20
CA ALA A 183 -13.36 8.70 -17.45
C ALA A 183 -13.44 7.59 -18.51
N LYS A 184 -13.03 6.35 -18.19
CA LYS A 184 -13.18 5.21 -19.10
C LYS A 184 -14.65 5.06 -19.51
N LYS A 185 -14.87 4.99 -20.84
CA LYS A 185 -16.20 4.84 -21.43
C LYS A 185 -16.96 3.68 -20.76
N PRO A 186 -18.21 3.89 -20.30
CA PRO A 186 -18.99 2.81 -19.70
C PRO A 186 -19.19 1.68 -20.71
N ARG A 187 -19.26 0.44 -20.20
CA ARG A 187 -19.54 -0.73 -21.04
C ARG A 187 -20.97 -0.63 -21.57
N HIS A 188 -21.12 -0.53 -22.88
CA HIS A 188 -22.41 -0.60 -23.58
C HIS A 188 -22.72 -2.01 -24.10
N GLN A 189 -24.00 -2.27 -24.36
CA GLN A 189 -24.46 -3.48 -25.06
C GLN A 189 -24.15 -3.40 -26.56
N SER A 190 -24.02 -4.55 -27.20
CA SER A 190 -23.91 -4.61 -28.66
C SER A 190 -25.25 -4.29 -29.33
N SER A 191 -25.24 -3.76 -30.57
CA SER A 191 -26.47 -3.37 -31.28
C SER A 191 -27.45 -4.55 -31.42
N ARG A 192 -26.95 -5.74 -31.76
CA ARG A 192 -27.78 -6.95 -31.90
C ARG A 192 -28.41 -7.39 -30.57
N GLU A 193 -27.71 -7.20 -29.45
CA GLU A 193 -28.28 -7.48 -28.13
C GLU A 193 -29.37 -6.48 -27.78
N GLN A 194 -29.21 -5.21 -28.15
CA GLN A 194 -30.24 -4.20 -27.95
C GLN A 194 -31.50 -4.56 -28.74
N GLU A 195 -31.37 -4.90 -30.03
CA GLU A 195 -32.49 -5.37 -30.87
C GLU A 195 -33.16 -6.63 -30.32
N TRP A 196 -32.37 -7.56 -29.80
CA TRP A 196 -32.88 -8.79 -29.21
C TRP A 196 -33.70 -8.52 -27.95
N VAL A 197 -33.17 -7.67 -27.06
CA VAL A 197 -33.87 -7.27 -25.84
C VAL A 197 -35.12 -6.45 -26.15
N THR A 198 -35.08 -5.56 -27.16
CA THR A 198 -36.28 -4.79 -27.56
C THR A 198 -37.38 -5.71 -28.07
N ARG A 199 -37.06 -6.73 -28.88
CA ARG A 199 -38.06 -7.72 -29.32
C ARG A 199 -38.68 -8.50 -28.16
N LEU A 200 -37.90 -8.80 -27.12
CA LEU A 200 -38.42 -9.46 -25.91
C LEU A 200 -39.37 -8.55 -25.12
N ILE A 201 -39.02 -7.27 -24.97
CA ILE A 201 -39.86 -6.27 -24.31
C ILE A 201 -41.15 -6.04 -25.11
N GLU A 202 -41.06 -5.89 -26.44
CA GLU A 202 -42.22 -5.71 -27.32
C GLU A 202 -43.22 -6.87 -27.23
N LYS A 203 -42.73 -8.11 -27.07
CA LYS A 203 -43.59 -9.29 -27.01
C LYS A 203 -44.15 -9.58 -25.62
N HIS A 204 -43.35 -9.41 -24.55
CA HIS A 204 -43.71 -9.87 -23.20
C HIS A 204 -43.91 -8.72 -22.18
N GLY A 205 -43.65 -7.47 -22.57
CA GLY A 205 -43.75 -6.31 -21.68
C GLY A 205 -42.72 -6.37 -20.55
N ASP A 206 -43.20 -6.33 -19.30
CA ASP A 206 -42.36 -6.40 -18.09
C ASP A 206 -42.30 -7.82 -17.46
N ASN A 207 -42.88 -8.82 -18.13
CA ASN A 207 -42.96 -10.19 -17.60
C ASN A 207 -41.67 -10.98 -17.85
N TYR A 208 -40.66 -10.82 -16.98
CA TYR A 208 -39.36 -11.49 -17.12
C TYR A 208 -39.45 -13.02 -17.15
N SER A 209 -40.36 -13.63 -16.39
CA SER A 209 -40.57 -15.08 -16.40
C SER A 209 -41.14 -15.61 -17.72
N ALA A 210 -41.94 -14.79 -18.42
CA ALA A 210 -42.44 -15.13 -19.75
C ALA A 210 -41.32 -15.01 -20.80
N MET A 211 -40.48 -13.97 -20.71
CA MET A 211 -39.31 -13.80 -21.56
C MET A 211 -38.31 -14.95 -21.44
N ALA A 212 -38.03 -15.39 -20.21
CA ALA A 212 -37.09 -16.49 -19.96
C ALA A 212 -37.59 -17.82 -20.56
N ARG A 213 -38.91 -18.05 -20.51
CA ARG A 213 -39.55 -19.26 -21.07
C ARG A 213 -39.77 -19.21 -22.59
N ASP A 214 -39.51 -18.08 -23.25
CA ASP A 214 -39.71 -17.95 -24.70
C ASP A 214 -38.62 -18.69 -25.49
N ARG A 215 -38.95 -19.90 -25.97
CA ARG A 215 -38.01 -20.74 -26.73
C ARG A 215 -37.61 -20.16 -28.09
N LYS A 216 -38.41 -19.26 -28.67
CA LYS A 216 -38.15 -18.66 -29.99
C LYS A 216 -37.28 -17.43 -29.86
N LEU A 217 -37.67 -16.50 -29.00
CA LEU A 217 -36.92 -15.26 -28.81
C LEU A 217 -35.75 -15.43 -27.85
N ASN A 218 -35.75 -16.37 -26.92
CA ASN A 218 -34.60 -16.68 -26.06
C ASN A 218 -33.98 -18.07 -26.37
N PRO A 219 -33.37 -18.28 -27.57
CA PRO A 219 -32.78 -19.58 -27.93
C PRO A 219 -31.70 -20.04 -26.96
N MET A 220 -30.95 -19.09 -26.40
CA MET A 220 -29.84 -19.37 -25.49
C MET A 220 -30.28 -19.57 -24.04
N GLN A 221 -31.60 -19.62 -23.77
CA GLN A 221 -32.16 -19.90 -22.44
C GLN A 221 -31.56 -18.99 -21.34
N GLN A 222 -31.41 -17.69 -21.64
CA GLN A 222 -30.94 -16.70 -20.69
C GLN A 222 -31.86 -16.65 -19.47
N THR A 223 -31.26 -16.57 -18.28
CA THR A 223 -32.00 -16.57 -17.01
C THR A 223 -32.78 -15.26 -16.82
N GLU A 224 -33.81 -15.28 -15.98
CA GLU A 224 -34.61 -14.09 -15.65
C GLU A 224 -33.73 -12.94 -15.10
N GLY A 225 -32.75 -13.27 -14.26
CA GLY A 225 -31.82 -12.29 -13.69
C GLY A 225 -30.92 -11.62 -14.74
N ASP A 226 -30.50 -12.37 -15.76
CA ASP A 226 -29.69 -11.83 -16.84
C ASP A 226 -30.49 -10.95 -17.79
N LEU A 227 -31.73 -11.35 -18.10
CA LEU A 227 -32.67 -10.51 -18.85
C LEU A 227 -32.95 -9.20 -18.10
N LYS A 228 -33.22 -9.26 -16.79
CA LYS A 228 -33.41 -8.07 -15.96
C LYS A 228 -32.19 -7.14 -15.98
N ARG A 229 -30.98 -7.69 -15.86
CA ARG A 229 -29.74 -6.90 -15.95
C ARG A 229 -29.56 -6.24 -17.32
N ARG A 230 -29.86 -6.95 -18.40
CA ARG A 230 -29.74 -6.42 -19.77
C ARG A 230 -30.79 -5.36 -20.06
N ILE A 231 -32.03 -5.57 -19.69
CA ILE A 231 -33.11 -4.59 -19.83
C ILE A 231 -32.79 -3.32 -19.05
N ARG A 232 -32.32 -3.44 -17.80
CA ARG A 232 -31.90 -2.28 -17.00
C ARG A 232 -30.78 -1.49 -17.67
N LYS A 233 -29.76 -2.17 -18.22
CA LYS A 233 -28.67 -1.51 -18.97
C LYS A 233 -29.16 -0.82 -20.24
N LEU A 234 -30.11 -1.44 -20.96
CA LEU A 234 -30.72 -0.84 -22.14
C LEU A 234 -31.50 0.44 -21.79
N GLN A 235 -32.30 0.40 -20.72
CA GLN A 235 -33.03 1.55 -20.20
C GLN A 235 -32.08 2.69 -19.79
N GLN A 236 -31.02 2.36 -19.03
CA GLN A 236 -29.97 3.31 -18.64
C GLN A 236 -29.20 3.92 -19.82
N SER A 237 -29.12 3.22 -20.95
CA SER A 237 -28.50 3.74 -22.16
C SER A 237 -29.42 4.60 -23.01
N ARG A 238 -30.74 4.52 -22.80
CA ARG A 238 -31.76 5.29 -23.51
C ARG A 238 -32.21 6.54 -22.75
N SER A 239 -32.07 6.54 -21.42
CA SER A 239 -32.22 7.73 -20.55
C SER A 239 -31.00 8.62 -20.62
#